data_AF-A0A351CG74-F1
#
_entry.id   AF-A0A351CG74-F1
#
_cell.length_a   1.000
_cell.length_b   1.000
_cell.length_c   1.000
_cell.angle_alpha   90.00
_cell.angle_beta   90.00
_cell.angle_gamma   90.00
#
_symmetry.space_group_name_H-M   'P 1'
#
loop_
_entity.id
_entity.type
_entity.pdbx_description
1 polymer ?
#
loop_
_entity_poly.entity_id
_entity_poly.type
_entity_poly.pdbx_seq_one_letter_code
_entity_poly.pdbx_strand_id
1 'polypeptide(L)'
;MSFIILFFRKLADFYTIMKFTIFKRLTFGYLAIMMLVLFLVIFVTIKLNQLTRLTRAASSVDGQTVRLTERLSNNMFSMVSFEKKYLISKDKDFYQRFLKIREDFDKDIKQLGLLIAAPGKENVKIFHIAGSGKRERFFEINQLCKEYFSIFTQEIENIKKGKAYPYKEYQSQKENIVEEINNNFRYIIWSAKSDRDEKIKISSEISNHVFKTTTIAAGLSIFFGILISFFNTRSINRSIL
;
A
#
# COMPACT_ATOMS: atom_id res chain seq x y z
N MET A 1 9.78 37.81 -6.21
CA MET A 1 9.81 38.91 -5.21
C MET A 1 9.00 40.14 -5.64
N SER A 2 9.02 40.53 -6.93
CA SER A 2 8.32 41.74 -7.42
C SER A 2 6.77 41.69 -7.33
N PHE A 3 6.14 40.53 -7.54
CA PHE A 3 4.67 40.41 -7.60
C PHE A 3 3.97 40.55 -6.23
N ILE A 4 4.63 40.08 -5.16
CA ILE A 4 4.10 40.16 -3.78
C ILE A 4 4.07 41.62 -3.33
N ILE A 5 5.16 42.36 -3.55
CA ILE A 5 5.25 43.79 -3.19
C ILE A 5 4.21 44.61 -3.97
N LEU A 6 4.00 44.29 -5.25
CA LEU A 6 2.99 44.94 -6.09
C LEU A 6 1.56 44.63 -5.62
N PHE A 7 1.29 43.40 -5.18
CA PHE A 7 0.01 43.01 -4.60
C PHE A 7 -0.28 43.77 -3.31
N PHE A 8 0.69 43.85 -2.38
CA PHE A 8 0.53 44.60 -1.12
C PHE A 8 0.38 46.09 -1.34
N ARG A 9 1.09 46.66 -2.33
CA ARG A 9 0.93 48.06 -2.72
C ARG A 9 -0.46 48.33 -3.30
N LYS A 10 -0.97 47.47 -4.19
CA LYS A 10 -2.34 47.59 -4.72
C LYS A 10 -3.41 47.43 -3.64
N LEU A 11 -3.17 46.58 -2.65
CA LEU A 11 -4.05 46.39 -1.49
C LEU A 11 -4.05 47.62 -0.57
N ALA A 12 -2.87 48.20 -0.33
CA ALA A 12 -2.72 49.42 0.43
C ALA A 12 -3.37 50.63 -0.28
N ASP A 13 -3.23 50.72 -1.60
CA ASP A 13 -3.86 51.76 -2.42
C ASP A 13 -5.39 51.60 -2.42
N PHE A 14 -5.90 50.37 -2.57
CA PHE A 14 -7.34 50.07 -2.47
C PHE A 14 -7.92 50.40 -1.08
N TYR A 15 -7.17 50.12 -0.02
CA TYR A 15 -7.55 50.45 1.35
C TYR A 15 -7.53 51.96 1.64
N THR A 16 -6.70 52.71 0.91
CA THR A 16 -6.60 54.17 1.03
C THR A 16 -7.72 54.90 0.28
N ILE A 17 -8.23 54.30 -0.82
CA ILE A 17 -9.30 54.89 -1.66
C ILE A 17 -10.70 54.80 -1.00
N MET A 18 -10.95 53.80 -0.15
CA MET A 18 -12.23 53.70 0.59
C MET A 18 -12.19 54.36 1.97
N LYS A 19 -13.08 55.35 2.21
CA LYS A 19 -13.33 55.96 3.53
C LYS A 19 -14.02 54.97 4.49
N PHE A 20 -13.30 53.95 4.95
CA PHE A 20 -13.80 53.05 5.99
C PHE A 20 -13.67 53.68 7.38
N THR A 21 -14.75 53.65 8.15
CA THR A 21 -14.73 53.89 9.60
C THR A 21 -13.78 52.91 10.31
N ILE A 22 -13.20 53.33 11.44
CA ILE A 22 -12.27 52.51 12.26
C ILE A 22 -12.80 51.08 12.49
N PHE A 23 -14.11 50.94 12.74
CA PHE A 23 -14.76 49.65 12.93
C PHE A 23 -14.63 48.71 11.70
N LYS A 24 -15.02 49.18 10.51
CA LYS A 24 -14.95 48.38 9.26
C LYS A 24 -13.50 47.97 8.93
N ARG A 25 -12.53 48.85 9.21
CA ARG A 25 -11.10 48.58 9.04
C ARG A 25 -10.61 47.46 9.96
N LEU A 26 -10.98 47.53 11.24
CA LEU A 26 -10.63 46.53 12.24
C LEU A 26 -11.25 45.17 11.92
N THR A 27 -12.55 45.15 11.60
CA THR A 27 -13.29 43.93 11.25
C THR A 27 -12.72 43.23 10.02
N PHE A 28 -12.34 43.98 8.99
CA PHE A 28 -11.76 43.39 7.77
C PHE A 28 -10.38 42.75 8.02
N GLY A 29 -9.55 43.37 8.87
CA GLY A 29 -8.25 42.81 9.25
C GLY A 29 -8.37 41.51 10.06
N TYR A 30 -9.28 41.47 11.05
CA TYR A 30 -9.53 40.25 11.82
C TYR A 30 -10.14 39.14 10.97
N LEU A 31 -11.05 39.47 10.05
CA LEU A 31 -11.66 38.49 9.15
C LEU A 31 -10.63 37.89 8.18
N ALA A 32 -9.69 38.70 7.68
CA ALA A 32 -8.58 38.22 6.86
C ALA A 32 -7.66 37.26 7.63
N ILE A 33 -7.33 37.56 8.89
CA ILE A 33 -6.52 36.68 9.76
C ILE A 33 -7.24 35.34 10.00
N MET A 34 -8.54 35.38 10.34
CA MET A 34 -9.31 34.15 10.56
C MET A 34 -9.42 33.28 9.30
N MET A 35 -9.63 33.89 8.13
CA MET A 35 -9.70 33.16 6.86
C MET A 35 -8.35 32.48 6.51
N LEU A 36 -7.24 33.15 6.81
CA LEU A 36 -5.89 32.62 6.59
C LEU A 36 -5.61 31.42 7.50
N VAL A 37 -5.98 31.52 8.79
CA VAL A 37 -5.86 30.40 9.75
C VAL A 37 -6.73 29.23 9.32
N LEU A 38 -7.98 29.47 8.89
CA LEU A 38 -8.88 28.42 8.42
C LEU A 38 -8.31 27.68 7.20
N PHE A 39 -7.75 28.40 6.24
CA PHE A 39 -7.13 27.80 5.05
C PHE A 39 -5.93 26.91 5.43
N LEU A 40 -5.10 27.35 6.37
CA LEU A 40 -3.96 26.58 6.86
C LEU A 40 -4.41 25.28 7.55
N VAL A 41 -5.43 25.36 8.40
CA VAL A 41 -5.99 24.18 9.08
C VAL A 41 -6.52 23.17 8.05
N ILE A 42 -7.32 23.62 7.07
CA ILE A 42 -7.85 22.75 6.01
C ILE A 42 -6.71 22.11 5.20
N PHE A 43 -5.70 22.90 4.82
CA PHE A 43 -4.56 22.41 4.05
C PHE A 43 -3.79 21.32 4.80
N VAL A 44 -3.48 21.56 6.08
CA VAL A 44 -2.77 20.62 6.95
C VAL A 44 -3.57 19.33 7.12
N THR A 45 -4.88 19.43 7.36
CA THR A 45 -5.77 18.26 7.50
C THR A 45 -5.80 17.39 6.23
N ILE A 46 -5.90 18.00 5.04
CA ILE A 46 -5.90 17.25 3.77
C ILE A 46 -4.56 16.51 3.59
N LYS A 47 -3.43 17.17 3.87
CA LYS A 47 -2.09 16.57 3.72
C LYS A 47 -1.84 15.43 4.71
N LEU A 48 -2.27 15.58 5.96
CA LEU A 48 -2.21 14.51 6.97
C LEU A 48 -3.06 13.29 6.57
N ASN A 49 -4.25 13.53 5.99
CA ASN A 49 -5.11 12.44 5.51
C ASN A 49 -4.49 11.67 4.33
N GLN A 50 -3.82 12.37 3.40
CA GLN A 50 -3.08 11.74 2.30
C GLN A 50 -1.96 10.83 2.82
N LEU A 51 -1.14 11.31 3.77
CA LEU A 51 -0.10 10.50 4.40
C LEU A 51 -0.68 9.28 5.13
N THR A 52 -1.73 9.48 5.92
CA THR A 52 -2.39 8.41 6.67
C THR A 52 -2.92 7.30 5.76
N ARG A 53 -3.49 7.65 4.60
CA ARG A 53 -3.99 6.67 3.62
C ARG A 53 -2.84 5.88 2.97
N LEU A 54 -1.76 6.54 2.57
CA LEU A 54 -0.59 5.89 1.97
C LEU A 54 0.10 4.93 2.96
N THR A 55 0.27 5.34 4.22
CA THR A 55 0.86 4.48 5.26
C THR A 55 -0.01 3.24 5.53
N ARG A 56 -1.34 3.38 5.59
CA ARG A 56 -2.26 2.24 5.80
C ARG A 56 -2.30 1.29 4.59
N ALA A 57 -2.24 1.83 3.38
CA ALA A 57 -2.22 1.06 2.14
C ALA A 57 -0.91 0.27 1.93
N ALA A 58 0.22 0.80 2.43
CA ALA A 58 1.51 0.09 2.43
C ALA A 58 1.57 -1.03 3.49
N SER A 59 0.91 -0.85 4.64
CA SER A 59 1.08 -1.77 5.78
C SER A 59 0.16 -3.00 5.76
N SER A 60 -1.08 -2.90 5.27
CA SER A 60 -2.09 -3.93 5.53
C SER A 60 -2.21 -5.02 4.44
N VAL A 61 -2.31 -4.65 3.17
CA VAL A 61 -2.61 -5.61 2.08
C VAL A 61 -1.37 -6.39 1.65
N ASP A 62 -0.23 -5.71 1.51
CA ASP A 62 1.02 -6.33 1.06
C ASP A 62 1.61 -7.25 2.14
N GLY A 63 1.50 -6.85 3.43
CA GLY A 63 1.96 -7.68 4.55
C GLY A 63 1.16 -8.97 4.75
N GLN A 64 -0.15 -8.93 4.54
CA GLN A 64 -0.98 -10.14 4.59
C GLN A 64 -0.68 -11.09 3.43
N THR A 65 -0.49 -10.55 2.22
CA THR A 65 -0.14 -11.33 1.03
C THR A 65 1.18 -12.08 1.23
N VAL A 66 2.21 -11.41 1.76
CA VAL A 66 3.51 -12.04 2.07
C VAL A 66 3.36 -13.17 3.09
N ARG A 67 2.74 -12.89 4.25
CA ARG A 67 2.59 -13.88 5.33
C ARG A 67 1.80 -15.12 4.89
N LEU A 68 0.77 -14.93 4.08
CA LEU A 68 -0.04 -16.03 3.56
C LEU A 68 0.74 -16.88 2.56
N THR A 69 1.47 -16.22 1.64
CA THR A 69 2.29 -16.91 0.64
C THR A 69 3.46 -17.68 1.29
N GLU A 70 4.09 -17.13 2.33
CA GLU A 70 5.11 -17.84 3.12
C GLU A 70 4.54 -19.09 3.81
N ARG A 71 3.32 -18.99 4.36
CA ARG A 71 2.64 -20.13 4.96
C ARG A 71 2.31 -21.22 3.94
N LEU A 72 1.84 -20.83 2.76
CA LEU A 72 1.62 -21.74 1.63
C LEU A 72 2.90 -22.47 1.23
N SER A 73 4.01 -21.76 1.10
CA SER A 73 5.32 -22.35 0.81
C SER A 73 5.74 -23.37 1.87
N ASN A 74 5.57 -23.05 3.15
CA ASN A 74 5.91 -23.95 4.27
C ASN A 74 5.01 -25.18 4.32
N ASN A 75 3.71 -25.00 4.07
CA ASN A 75 2.74 -26.09 3.99
C ASN A 75 3.04 -27.00 2.79
N MET A 76 3.42 -26.44 1.63
CA MET A 76 3.86 -27.22 0.47
C MET A 76 5.06 -28.10 0.81
N PHE A 77 6.11 -27.53 1.42
CA PHE A 77 7.28 -28.31 1.84
C PHE A 77 6.92 -29.42 2.83
N SER A 78 6.01 -29.13 3.76
CA SER A 78 5.51 -30.12 4.72
C SER A 78 4.71 -31.23 4.03
N MET A 79 3.83 -30.89 3.09
CA MET A 79 3.09 -31.85 2.28
C MET A 79 4.05 -32.79 1.53
N VAL A 80 5.04 -32.25 0.81
CA VAL A 80 6.05 -33.05 0.09
C VAL A 80 6.84 -33.95 1.05
N SER A 81 7.15 -33.49 2.26
CA SER A 81 7.82 -34.29 3.28
C SER A 81 6.96 -35.48 3.74
N PHE A 82 5.68 -35.25 4.06
CA PHE A 82 4.76 -36.30 4.51
C PHE A 82 4.38 -37.27 3.38
N GLU A 83 4.22 -36.77 2.17
CA GLU A 83 4.09 -37.56 0.96
C GLU A 83 5.27 -38.53 0.83
N LYS A 84 6.51 -38.04 0.86
CA LYS A 84 7.71 -38.89 0.79
C LYS A 84 7.76 -39.94 1.89
N LYS A 85 7.44 -39.56 3.14
CA LYS A 85 7.40 -40.49 4.28
C LYS A 85 6.34 -41.57 4.07
N TYR A 86 5.16 -41.22 3.58
CA TYR A 86 4.11 -42.19 3.25
C TYR A 86 4.55 -43.13 2.12
N LEU A 87 5.14 -42.60 1.05
CA LEU A 87 5.57 -43.40 -0.10
C LEU A 87 6.62 -44.44 0.29
N ILE A 88 7.50 -44.14 1.24
CA ILE A 88 8.54 -45.06 1.73
C ILE A 88 7.97 -46.08 2.73
N SER A 89 7.26 -45.61 3.75
CA SER A 89 6.84 -46.46 4.88
C SER A 89 5.49 -47.16 4.67
N LYS A 90 4.66 -46.62 3.78
CA LYS A 90 3.23 -46.95 3.61
C LYS A 90 2.37 -46.74 4.87
N ASP A 91 2.90 -46.02 5.85
CA ASP A 91 2.20 -45.70 7.10
C ASP A 91 1.09 -44.66 6.85
N LYS A 92 -0.15 -45.07 7.13
CA LYS A 92 -1.34 -44.25 6.92
C LYS A 92 -1.30 -42.94 7.73
N ASP A 93 -0.58 -42.88 8.85
CA ASP A 93 -0.50 -41.67 9.66
C ASP A 93 0.17 -40.51 8.92
N PHE A 94 1.19 -40.80 8.10
CA PHE A 94 1.81 -39.77 7.25
C PHE A 94 0.86 -39.27 6.16
N TYR A 95 0.05 -40.18 5.59
CA TYR A 95 -0.97 -39.78 4.61
C TYR A 95 -2.07 -38.93 5.25
N GLN A 96 -2.53 -39.28 6.45
CA GLN A 96 -3.50 -38.46 7.19
C GLN A 96 -2.93 -37.08 7.51
N ARG A 97 -1.64 -37.00 7.88
CA ARG A 97 -0.99 -35.72 8.13
C ARG A 97 -0.87 -34.87 6.86
N PHE A 98 -0.57 -35.48 5.72
CA PHE A 98 -0.62 -34.82 4.41
C PHE A 98 -2.01 -34.22 4.14
N LEU A 99 -3.08 -35.00 4.31
CA LEU A 99 -4.46 -34.55 4.05
C LEU A 99 -4.85 -33.37 4.95
N LYS A 100 -4.46 -33.40 6.22
CA LYS A 100 -4.71 -32.30 7.15
C LYS A 100 -4.03 -31.00 6.72
N ILE A 101 -2.75 -31.08 6.33
CA ILE A 101 -2.00 -29.90 5.85
C ILE A 101 -2.59 -29.40 4.53
N ARG A 102 -3.02 -30.30 3.65
CA ARG A 102 -3.71 -29.95 2.40
C ARG A 102 -4.99 -29.15 2.66
N GLU A 103 -5.78 -29.51 3.65
CA GLU A 103 -7.00 -28.77 3.98
C GLU A 103 -6.69 -27.32 4.36
N ASP A 104 -5.65 -27.10 5.16
CA ASP A 104 -5.19 -25.76 5.52
C ASP A 104 -4.60 -25.03 4.31
N PHE A 105 -3.84 -25.73 3.47
CA PHE A 105 -3.29 -25.18 2.22
C PHE A 105 -4.40 -24.72 1.25
N ASP A 106 -5.47 -25.50 1.09
CA ASP A 106 -6.59 -25.17 0.21
C ASP A 106 -7.35 -23.93 0.72
N LYS A 107 -7.46 -23.74 2.04
CA LYS A 107 -8.03 -22.52 2.64
C LYS A 107 -7.13 -21.32 2.37
N ASP A 108 -5.83 -21.47 2.57
CA ASP A 108 -4.85 -20.40 2.38
C ASP A 108 -4.74 -19.99 0.89
N ILE A 109 -4.80 -20.93 -0.07
CA ILE A 109 -4.81 -20.64 -1.51
C ILE A 109 -6.05 -19.83 -1.90
N LYS A 110 -7.23 -20.21 -1.39
CA LYS A 110 -8.47 -19.46 -1.65
C LYS A 110 -8.39 -18.05 -1.10
N GLN A 111 -7.87 -17.89 0.12
CA GLN A 111 -7.68 -16.58 0.72
C GLN A 111 -6.67 -15.73 -0.08
N LEU A 112 -5.59 -16.33 -0.58
CA LEU A 112 -4.62 -15.64 -1.43
C LEU A 112 -5.28 -15.16 -2.73
N GLY A 113 -6.13 -15.98 -3.33
CA GLY A 113 -6.93 -15.61 -4.49
C GLY A 113 -7.82 -14.38 -4.25
N LEU A 114 -8.47 -14.30 -3.08
CA LEU A 114 -9.28 -13.13 -2.70
C LEU A 114 -8.43 -11.85 -2.54
N LEU A 115 -7.25 -11.96 -1.93
CA LEU A 115 -6.33 -10.83 -1.76
C LEU A 115 -5.78 -10.33 -3.10
N ILE A 116 -5.49 -11.24 -4.03
CA ILE A 116 -4.99 -10.91 -5.37
C ILE A 116 -6.11 -10.39 -6.30
N ALA A 117 -7.34 -10.86 -6.13
CA ALA A 117 -8.50 -10.41 -6.89
C ALA A 117 -9.10 -9.10 -6.39
N ALA A 118 -8.80 -8.70 -5.14
CA ALA A 118 -9.28 -7.45 -4.58
C ALA A 118 -8.86 -6.29 -5.50
N PRO A 119 -9.82 -5.49 -6.03
CA PRO A 119 -9.48 -4.37 -6.88
C PRO A 119 -8.65 -3.40 -6.06
N GLY A 120 -7.39 -3.23 -6.44
CA GLY A 120 -6.60 -2.08 -6.01
C GLY A 120 -7.32 -0.83 -6.46
N LYS A 121 -8.15 -0.24 -5.60
CA LYS A 121 -8.66 1.10 -5.76
C LYS A 121 -7.48 2.06 -5.66
N GLU A 122 -6.75 2.24 -6.76
CA GLU A 122 -6.24 3.56 -7.11
C GLU A 122 -5.86 3.61 -8.58
N ASN A 123 -6.60 4.46 -9.29
CA ASN A 123 -6.35 4.91 -10.66
C ASN A 123 -5.11 5.81 -10.67
N VAL A 124 -3.94 5.23 -10.42
CA VAL A 124 -2.66 5.84 -10.73
C VAL A 124 -2.03 4.93 -11.78
N LYS A 125 -2.30 5.24 -13.06
CA LYS A 125 -1.55 4.72 -14.21
C LYS A 125 -0.11 5.22 -14.10
N ILE A 126 0.68 4.65 -13.20
CA ILE A 126 2.13 4.71 -13.27
C ILE A 126 2.55 3.28 -13.53
N PHE A 127 2.77 2.98 -14.82
CA PHE A 127 3.61 1.90 -15.36
C PHE A 127 3.97 0.71 -14.43
N HIS A 128 3.02 0.05 -13.78
CA HIS A 128 3.31 -1.16 -13.00
C HIS A 128 3.28 -2.38 -13.91
N ILE A 129 4.45 -2.71 -14.47
CA ILE A 129 4.74 -4.01 -15.09
C ILE A 129 4.53 -5.16 -14.06
N ALA A 130 4.53 -4.88 -12.75
CA ALA A 130 4.43 -5.86 -11.68
C ALA A 130 2.99 -6.27 -11.27
N GLY A 131 1.98 -5.43 -11.53
CA GLY A 131 0.60 -5.68 -11.08
C GLY A 131 -0.15 -6.76 -11.89
N SER A 132 0.22 -6.94 -13.16
CA SER A 132 -0.33 -7.99 -14.03
C SER A 132 0.22 -9.38 -13.69
N GLY A 133 1.48 -9.47 -13.27
CA GLY A 133 2.16 -10.74 -13.01
C GLY A 133 1.61 -11.52 -11.82
N LYS A 134 1.17 -10.87 -10.73
CA LYS A 134 0.65 -11.59 -9.53
C LYS A 134 -0.57 -12.46 -9.85
N ARG A 135 -1.48 -11.96 -10.70
CA ARG A 135 -2.71 -12.68 -11.09
C ARG A 135 -2.41 -13.87 -12.00
N GLU A 136 -1.55 -13.67 -12.97
CA GLU A 136 -1.07 -14.73 -13.87
C GLU A 136 -0.36 -15.83 -13.09
N ARG A 137 0.60 -15.45 -12.25
CA ARG A 137 1.35 -16.37 -11.38
C ARG A 137 0.46 -17.11 -10.39
N PHE A 138 -0.56 -16.45 -9.84
CA PHE A 138 -1.56 -17.11 -9.00
C PHE A 138 -2.38 -18.14 -9.79
N PHE A 139 -2.79 -17.81 -11.01
CA PHE A 139 -3.50 -18.76 -11.87
C PHE A 139 -2.64 -19.99 -12.16
N GLU A 140 -1.36 -19.77 -12.49
CA GLU A 140 -0.36 -20.81 -12.72
C GLU A 140 -0.16 -21.71 -11.48
N ILE A 141 0.03 -21.13 -10.29
CA ILE A 141 0.08 -21.87 -9.01
C ILE A 141 -1.15 -22.77 -8.87
N ASN A 142 -2.33 -22.25 -9.18
CA ASN A 142 -3.59 -22.97 -8.99
C ASN A 142 -3.73 -24.16 -9.96
N GLN A 143 -3.16 -24.07 -11.16
CA GLN A 143 -3.08 -25.19 -12.11
C GLN A 143 -2.07 -26.23 -11.63
N LEU A 144 -0.86 -25.79 -11.27
CA LEU A 144 0.22 -26.66 -10.79
C LEU A 144 -0.17 -27.40 -9.50
N CYS A 145 -0.91 -26.76 -8.57
CA CYS A 145 -1.42 -27.41 -7.38
C CYS A 145 -2.41 -28.54 -7.72
N LYS A 146 -3.30 -28.32 -8.70
CA LYS A 146 -4.22 -29.37 -9.17
C LYS A 146 -3.47 -30.53 -9.79
N GLU A 147 -2.47 -30.22 -10.61
CA GLU A 147 -1.62 -31.22 -11.24
C GLU A 147 -0.87 -32.05 -10.19
N TYR A 148 -0.20 -31.39 -9.23
CA TYR A 148 0.46 -32.02 -8.08
C TYR A 148 -0.46 -33.01 -7.34
N PHE A 149 -1.67 -32.56 -6.98
CA PHE A 149 -2.63 -33.42 -6.28
C PHE A 149 -3.14 -34.57 -7.15
N SER A 150 -3.29 -34.34 -8.45
CA SER A 150 -3.70 -35.38 -9.42
C SER A 150 -2.63 -36.47 -9.53
N ILE A 151 -1.37 -36.09 -9.78
CA ILE A 151 -0.28 -37.06 -9.94
C ILE A 151 -0.03 -37.85 -8.64
N PHE A 152 -0.17 -37.20 -7.47
CA PHE A 152 -0.02 -37.90 -6.20
C PHE A 152 -1.19 -38.86 -5.95
N THR A 153 -2.42 -38.49 -6.31
CA THR A 153 -3.58 -39.39 -6.18
C THR A 153 -3.42 -40.63 -7.07
N GLN A 154 -3.01 -40.44 -8.32
CA GLN A 154 -2.69 -41.54 -9.24
C GLN A 154 -1.57 -42.44 -8.68
N GLU A 155 -0.55 -41.83 -8.07
CA GLU A 155 0.54 -42.57 -7.47
C GLU A 155 0.08 -43.50 -6.33
N ILE A 156 -0.79 -43.00 -5.45
CA ILE A 156 -1.38 -43.82 -4.38
C ILE A 156 -2.18 -45.00 -4.96
N GLU A 157 -2.90 -44.80 -6.06
CA GLU A 157 -3.62 -45.89 -6.73
C GLU A 157 -2.69 -46.93 -7.35
N ASN A 158 -1.59 -46.49 -7.98
CA ASN A 158 -0.61 -47.38 -8.59
C ASN A 158 0.04 -48.29 -7.53
N ILE A 159 0.38 -47.72 -6.37
CA ILE A 159 0.88 -48.46 -5.22
C ILE A 159 -0.13 -49.51 -4.75
N LYS A 160 -1.42 -49.15 -4.63
CA LYS A 160 -2.48 -50.08 -4.21
C LYS A 160 -2.69 -51.22 -5.20
N LYS A 161 -2.53 -50.96 -6.49
CA LYS A 161 -2.69 -51.95 -7.58
C LYS A 161 -1.47 -52.88 -7.72
N GLY A 162 -0.40 -52.67 -6.95
CA GLY A 162 0.80 -53.51 -6.96
C GLY A 162 1.55 -53.52 -8.29
N LYS A 163 1.34 -52.53 -9.15
CA LYS A 163 1.97 -52.48 -10.48
C LYS A 163 3.44 -52.04 -10.34
N ALA A 164 4.35 -52.79 -10.96
CA ALA A 164 5.70 -52.31 -11.21
C ALA A 164 5.59 -51.10 -12.17
N TYR A 165 5.93 -49.91 -11.69
CA TYR A 165 5.88 -48.68 -12.47
C TYR A 165 7.15 -47.85 -12.19
N PRO A 166 7.57 -46.96 -13.13
CA PRO A 166 8.78 -46.17 -12.99
C PRO A 166 8.63 -45.04 -11.96
N TYR A 167 8.89 -45.33 -10.68
CA TYR A 167 8.91 -44.35 -9.57
C TYR A 167 9.75 -43.11 -9.84
N LYS A 168 10.81 -43.24 -10.65
CA LYS A 168 11.70 -42.13 -11.03
C LYS A 168 10.98 -41.06 -11.85
N GLU A 169 10.03 -41.45 -12.70
CA GLU A 169 9.28 -40.51 -13.55
C GLU A 169 8.34 -39.64 -12.71
N TYR A 170 7.61 -40.27 -11.77
CA TYR A 170 6.79 -39.56 -10.78
C TYR A 170 7.61 -38.55 -9.97
N GLN A 171 8.80 -38.95 -9.47
CA GLN A 171 9.64 -38.04 -8.70
C GLN A 171 10.08 -36.82 -9.51
N SER A 172 10.53 -37.03 -10.75
CA SER A 172 10.98 -35.92 -11.60
C SER A 172 9.84 -34.96 -11.96
N GLN A 173 8.66 -35.48 -12.31
CA GLN A 173 7.49 -34.65 -12.61
C GLN A 173 7.07 -33.83 -11.38
N LYS A 174 7.01 -34.47 -10.21
CA LYS A 174 6.68 -33.80 -8.95
C LYS A 174 7.69 -32.71 -8.59
N GLU A 175 8.99 -33.00 -8.68
CA GLU A 175 10.05 -32.04 -8.35
C GLU A 175 9.92 -30.76 -9.19
N ASN A 176 9.69 -30.91 -10.50
CA ASN A 176 9.46 -29.78 -11.40
C ASN A 176 8.23 -28.95 -10.99
N ILE A 177 7.09 -29.61 -10.74
CA ILE A 177 5.84 -28.92 -10.32
C ILE A 177 6.05 -28.16 -9.00
N VAL A 178 6.68 -28.79 -8.01
CA VAL A 178 6.91 -28.18 -6.69
C VAL A 178 7.89 -27.00 -6.80
N GLU A 179 8.93 -27.13 -7.62
CA GLU A 179 9.87 -26.04 -7.87
C GLU A 179 9.19 -24.84 -8.53
N GLU A 180 8.36 -25.08 -9.55
CA GLU A 180 7.63 -24.03 -10.26
C GLU A 180 6.61 -23.33 -9.35
N ILE A 181 5.87 -24.07 -8.52
CA ILE A 181 5.00 -23.49 -7.49
C ILE A 181 5.80 -22.59 -6.54
N ASN A 182 6.96 -23.06 -6.07
CA ASN A 182 7.80 -22.30 -5.15
C ASN A 182 8.39 -21.03 -5.81
N ASN A 183 8.76 -21.10 -7.08
CA ASN A 183 9.20 -19.94 -7.86
C ASN A 183 8.09 -18.89 -7.98
N ASN A 184 6.86 -19.33 -8.24
CA ASN A 184 5.70 -18.46 -8.32
C ASN A 184 5.33 -17.84 -6.96
N PHE A 185 5.45 -18.58 -5.86
CA PHE A 185 5.33 -18.03 -4.50
C PHE A 185 6.40 -16.99 -4.20
N ARG A 186 7.66 -17.25 -4.55
CA ARG A 186 8.75 -16.27 -4.40
C ARG A 186 8.50 -15.00 -5.19
N TYR A 187 7.96 -15.11 -6.41
CA TYR A 187 7.57 -13.96 -7.21
C TYR A 187 6.47 -13.14 -6.53
N ILE A 188 5.40 -13.78 -6.04
CA ILE A 188 4.30 -13.09 -5.34
C ILE A 188 4.82 -12.36 -4.10
N ILE A 189 5.70 -13.00 -3.30
CA ILE A 189 6.34 -12.38 -2.13
C ILE A 189 7.21 -11.18 -2.54
N TRP A 190 8.06 -11.35 -3.56
CA TRP A 190 8.93 -10.28 -4.05
C TRP A 190 8.12 -9.08 -4.54
N SER A 191 7.09 -9.34 -5.35
CA SER A 191 6.24 -8.28 -5.91
C SER A 191 5.44 -7.58 -4.81
N ALA A 192 4.93 -8.30 -3.80
CA ALA A 192 4.26 -7.68 -2.66
C ALA A 192 5.22 -6.82 -1.80
N LYS A 193 6.47 -7.26 -1.61
CA LYS A 193 7.49 -6.46 -0.90
C LYS A 193 7.90 -5.23 -1.70
N SER A 194 8.09 -5.36 -3.02
CA SER A 194 8.44 -4.25 -3.91
C SER A 194 7.37 -3.16 -3.92
N ASP A 195 6.10 -3.53 -4.08
CA ASP A 195 4.98 -2.57 -4.07
C ASP A 195 4.89 -1.83 -2.72
N ARG A 196 5.15 -2.53 -1.61
CA ARG A 196 5.18 -1.91 -0.28
C ARG A 196 6.32 -0.91 -0.17
N ASP A 197 7.53 -1.30 -0.56
CA ASP A 197 8.72 -0.48 -0.40
C ASP A 197 8.64 0.79 -1.30
N GLU A 198 8.01 0.69 -2.48
CA GLU A 198 7.68 1.84 -3.32
C GLU A 198 6.68 2.79 -2.65
N LYS A 199 5.58 2.26 -2.09
CA LYS A 199 4.61 3.07 -1.33
C LYS A 199 5.26 3.76 -0.12
N ILE A 200 6.19 3.08 0.57
CA ILE A 200 6.96 3.66 1.68
C ILE A 200 7.85 4.79 1.17
N LYS A 201 8.55 4.60 0.05
CA LYS A 201 9.40 5.64 -0.55
C LYS A 201 8.60 6.88 -0.94
N ILE A 202 7.47 6.70 -1.64
CA ILE A 202 6.56 7.80 -2.01
C ILE A 202 6.03 8.50 -0.76
N SER A 203 5.63 7.74 0.28
CA SER A 203 5.19 8.32 1.55
C SER A 203 6.28 9.15 2.24
N SER A 204 7.54 8.74 2.14
CA SER A 204 8.69 9.47 2.68
C SER A 204 8.93 10.79 1.93
N GLU A 205 8.91 10.75 0.59
CA GLU A 205 9.07 11.94 -0.26
C GLU A 205 7.93 12.95 -0.04
N ILE A 206 6.68 12.47 0.04
CA ILE A 206 5.52 13.32 0.34
C ILE A 206 5.64 13.90 1.76
N SER A 207 6.07 13.12 2.75
CA SER A 207 6.25 13.60 4.13
C SER A 207 7.22 14.78 4.18
N ASN A 208 8.37 14.67 3.51
CA ASN A 208 9.37 15.74 3.46
C ASN A 208 8.83 17.00 2.75
N HIS A 209 8.13 16.82 1.63
CA HIS A 209 7.49 17.95 0.93
C HIS A 209 6.35 18.60 1.73
N VAL A 210 5.52 17.81 2.42
CA VAL A 210 4.43 18.29 3.28
C VAL A 210 4.99 19.05 4.46
N PHE A 211 6.04 18.55 5.12
CA PHE A 211 6.70 19.24 6.22
C PHE A 211 7.27 20.58 5.76
N LYS A 212 8.03 20.59 4.65
CA LYS A 212 8.63 21.82 4.10
C LYS A 212 7.57 22.85 3.69
N THR A 213 6.51 22.43 3.00
CA THR A 213 5.44 23.34 2.54
C THR A 213 4.59 23.85 3.70
N THR A 214 4.32 23.02 4.72
CA THR A 214 3.59 23.44 5.93
C THR A 214 4.40 24.47 6.73
N THR A 215 5.71 24.24 6.90
CA THR A 215 6.59 25.19 7.59
C THR A 215 6.66 26.53 6.87
N ILE A 216 6.76 26.53 5.53
CA ILE A 216 6.72 27.77 4.73
C ILE A 216 5.36 28.47 4.86
N ALA A 217 4.25 27.72 4.75
CA ALA A 217 2.91 28.27 4.88
C ALA A 217 2.65 28.87 6.27
N ALA A 218 3.08 28.20 7.34
CA ALA A 218 3.00 28.71 8.70
C ALA A 218 3.84 29.98 8.89
N GLY A 219 5.07 30.01 8.37
CA GLY A 219 5.93 31.20 8.40
C GLY A 219 5.30 32.39 7.67
N LEU A 220 4.76 32.17 6.46
CA LEU A 220 4.04 33.20 5.71
C LEU A 220 2.78 33.68 6.44
N SER A 221 2.05 32.78 7.09
CA SER A 221 0.85 33.11 7.86
C SER A 221 1.17 34.05 9.02
N ILE A 222 2.23 33.75 9.78
CA ILE A 222 2.71 34.59 10.88
C ILE A 222 3.17 35.95 10.33
N PHE A 223 3.96 35.96 9.25
CA PHE A 223 4.43 37.18 8.61
C PHE A 223 3.27 38.08 8.17
N PHE A 224 2.25 37.53 7.50
CA PHE A 224 1.08 38.30 7.09
C PHE A 224 0.23 38.76 8.28
N GLY A 225 0.10 37.94 9.33
CA GLY A 225 -0.56 38.35 10.58
C GLY A 225 0.11 39.58 11.20
N ILE A 226 1.44 39.60 11.27
CA ILE A 226 2.22 40.75 11.76
C ILE A 226 2.02 41.96 10.84
N LEU A 227 2.06 41.76 9.52
CA LEU A 227 1.91 42.83 8.53
C LEU A 227 0.53 43.49 8.63
N ILE A 228 -0.53 42.69 8.70
CA ILE A 228 -1.92 43.16 8.87
C ILE A 228 -2.08 43.93 10.18
N SER A 229 -1.51 43.40 11.27
CA SER A 229 -1.52 44.08 12.58
C SER A 229 -0.84 45.46 12.50
N PHE A 230 0.34 45.54 11.87
CA PHE A 230 1.05 46.79 11.67
C PHE A 230 0.27 47.80 10.81
N PHE A 231 -0.35 47.35 9.71
CA PHE A 231 -1.16 48.22 8.86
C PHE A 231 -2.40 48.75 9.56
N ASN A 232 -3.07 47.92 10.37
CA ASN A 232 -4.19 48.35 11.19
C ASN A 232 -3.75 49.43 12.20
N THR A 233 -2.66 49.20 12.94
CA THR A 233 -2.12 50.17 13.91
C THR A 233 -1.75 51.48 13.23
N ARG A 234 -1.04 51.44 12.08
CA ARG A 234 -0.67 52.65 11.33
C ARG A 234 -1.89 53.38 10.75
N SER A 235 -2.88 52.66 10.25
CA SER A 235 -4.11 53.25 9.70
C SER A 235 -4.94 53.96 10.77
N ILE A 236 -5.04 53.36 11.96
CA ILE A 236 -5.72 53.95 13.11
C ILE A 236 -4.98 55.23 13.53
N ASN A 237 -3.65 55.17 13.71
CA ASN A 237 -2.87 56.33 14.16
C ASN A 237 -2.90 57.50 13.17
N ARG A 238 -3.00 57.23 11.86
CA ARG A 238 -3.14 58.28 10.81
C ARG A 238 -4.55 58.89 10.73
N SER A 239 -5.56 58.25 11.32
CA SER A 239 -6.94 58.77 11.29
C SER A 239 -7.29 59.60 12.55
N ILE A 240 -6.40 59.62 13.53
CA ILE A 240 -6.53 60.36 14.80
C ILE A 240 -5.76 61.70 14.74
N LEU A 241 -4.80 61.82 13.82
CA LEU A 241 -4.05 63.04 13.48
C LEU A 241 -4.70 63.74 12.28
#